data_AF-A0A1V1NTA2-F1
#
_entry.id   AF-A0A1V1NTA2-F1
#
_cell.length_a   1.000
_cell.length_b   1.000
_cell.length_c   1.000
_cell.angle_alpha   90.00
_cell.angle_beta   90.00
_cell.angle_gamma   90.00
#
_symmetry.space_group_name_H-M   'P 1'
#
loop_
_entity.id
_entity.type
_entity.pdbx_description
1 polymer ?
#
loop_
_entity_poly.entity_id
_entity_poly.type
_entity_poly.pdbx_seq_one_letter_code
_entity_poly.pdbx_strand_id
1 'polypeptide(L)'
;MIKKTLKKFEMNGKDYKVFEEEKEFIVEEDKGKKTIKLRRINIWNQSSNRRTCCLAWDAGKKLSTVQCAEAILSRWGASENTFKHIKERHPYHYHPGFGTQKK
;
A
#
# COMPACT_ATOMS: atom_id res chain seq x y z
N MET A 1 23.10 2.49 4.92
CA MET A 1 22.67 1.42 3.99
C MET A 1 21.39 0.79 4.52
N ILE A 2 20.24 1.12 3.95
CA ILE A 2 18.97 0.47 4.31
C ILE A 2 19.00 -0.94 3.69
N LYS A 3 19.04 -1.98 4.53
CA LYS A 3 18.97 -3.37 4.09
C LYS A 3 17.64 -3.57 3.36
N LYS A 4 17.68 -3.67 2.03
CA LYS A 4 16.53 -4.06 1.21
C LYS A 4 16.21 -5.52 1.51
N THR A 5 15.31 -5.77 2.46
CA THR A 5 14.88 -7.14 2.78
C THR A 5 13.82 -7.56 1.77
N LEU A 6 14.22 -8.41 0.84
CA LEU A 6 13.30 -9.11 -0.07
C LEU A 6 12.55 -10.19 0.73
N LYS A 7 11.22 -10.15 0.73
CA LYS A 7 10.35 -11.18 1.31
C LYS A 7 9.54 -11.84 0.21
N LYS A 8 9.22 -13.11 0.40
CA LYS A 8 8.35 -13.89 -0.49
C LYS A 8 7.09 -14.29 0.29
N PHE A 9 5.94 -14.28 -0.38
CA PHE A 9 4.70 -14.82 0.16
C PHE A 9 3.78 -15.24 -0.97
N GLU A 10 2.79 -16.08 -0.65
CA GLU A 10 1.74 -16.50 -1.55
C GLU A 10 0.42 -15.88 -1.10
N MET A 11 -0.41 -15.45 -2.06
CA MET A 11 -1.76 -14.96 -1.79
C MET A 11 -2.67 -15.28 -2.98
N ASN A 12 -3.84 -15.88 -2.71
CA ASN A 12 -4.82 -16.28 -3.73
C ASN A 12 -4.22 -17.18 -4.84
N GLY A 13 -3.35 -18.12 -4.48
CA GLY A 13 -2.68 -19.03 -5.42
C GLY A 13 -1.69 -18.34 -6.36
N LYS A 14 -1.19 -17.15 -5.99
CA LYS A 14 -0.18 -16.40 -6.74
C LYS A 14 1.03 -16.11 -5.86
N ASP A 15 2.20 -16.22 -6.45
CA ASP A 15 3.46 -15.95 -5.79
C ASP A 15 3.86 -14.48 -5.91
N TYR A 16 4.31 -13.91 -4.79
CA TYR A 16 4.74 -12.53 -4.71
C TYR A 16 6.14 -12.41 -4.10
N LYS A 17 6.91 -11.47 -4.66
CA LYS A 17 8.15 -10.93 -4.08
C LYS A 17 7.91 -9.49 -3.70
N VAL A 18 8.26 -9.13 -2.46
CA VAL A 18 8.15 -7.76 -1.97
C VAL A 18 9.43 -7.25 -1.37
N PHE A 19 9.68 -5.97 -1.56
CA PHE A 19 10.75 -5.28 -0.86
C PHE A 19 10.30 -3.87 -0.49
N GLU A 20 10.90 -3.38 0.59
CA GLU A 20 10.61 -2.07 1.15
C GLU A 20 11.74 -1.08 0.88
N GLU A 21 11.36 0.14 0.56
CA GLU A 21 12.22 1.31 0.42
C GLU A 21 11.60 2.49 1.16
N GLU A 22 12.39 3.50 1.48
CA GLU A 22 11.87 4.78 1.97
C GLU A 22 11.69 5.75 0.80
N LYS A 23 10.59 6.50 0.79
CA LYS A 23 10.36 7.59 -0.15
C LYS A 23 10.09 8.88 0.61
N GLU A 24 10.93 9.87 0.37
CA GLU A 24 10.77 11.21 0.90
C GLU A 24 9.99 12.08 -0.09
N PHE A 25 9.06 12.86 0.43
CA PHE A 25 8.29 13.88 -0.28
C PHE A 25 8.52 15.22 0.40
N ILE A 26 8.80 16.25 -0.40
CA ILE A 26 8.92 17.62 0.07
C ILE A 26 7.64 18.32 -0.36
N VAL A 27 6.86 18.79 0.60
CA VAL A 27 5.63 19.54 0.38
C VAL A 27 5.92 20.99 0.74
N GLU A 28 5.73 21.89 -0.22
CA GLU A 28 5.80 23.33 0.04
C GLU A 28 4.41 23.82 0.44
N GLU A 29 4.28 24.34 1.67
CA GLU A 29 3.08 25.02 2.15
C GLU A 29 3.39 26.51 2.36
N ASP A 30 2.35 27.36 2.44
CA ASP A 30 2.49 28.82 2.64
C ASP A 30 3.34 29.21 3.87
N LYS A 31 3.52 28.28 4.84
CA LYS A 31 4.31 28.46 6.07
C LYS A 31 5.70 27.78 6.05
N GLY A 32 6.13 27.24 4.90
CA GLY A 32 7.45 26.64 4.71
C GLY A 32 7.42 25.23 4.11
N LYS A 33 8.61 24.63 3.98
CA LYS A 33 8.77 23.26 3.42
C LYS A 33 8.64 22.21 4.52
N LYS A 34 7.79 21.21 4.29
CA LYS A 34 7.65 20.02 5.14
C LYS A 34 8.13 18.77 4.41
N THR A 35 8.95 17.97 5.08
CA THR A 35 9.39 16.68 4.54
C THR A 35 8.55 15.56 5.16
N ILE A 36 7.91 14.77 4.32
CA ILE A 36 7.12 13.60 4.70
C ILE A 36 7.86 12.35 4.22
N LYS A 37 8.14 11.44 5.14
CA LYS A 37 8.75 10.14 4.84
C LYS A 37 7.69 9.05 4.83
N LEU A 38 7.61 8.31 3.73
CA LEU A 38 6.67 7.21 3.55
C LEU A 38 7.42 5.92 3.23
N ARG A 39 6.81 4.79 3.60
CA ARG A 39 7.33 3.46 3.25
C ARG A 39 6.84 3.13 1.84
N ARG A 40 7.74 2.91 0.90
CA ARG A 40 7.43 2.43 -0.45
C ARG A 40 7.60 0.92 -0.49
N ILE A 41 6.54 0.21 -0.80
CA ILE A 41 6.56 -1.24 -0.92
C ILE A 41 6.38 -1.58 -2.38
N ASN A 42 7.40 -2.22 -2.94
CA ASN A 42 7.39 -2.69 -4.31
C ASN A 42 7.00 -4.16 -4.30
N ILE A 43 6.03 -4.52 -5.12
CA ILE A 43 5.40 -5.84 -5.16
C ILE A 43 5.52 -6.39 -6.57
N TRP A 44 6.08 -7.58 -6.69
CA TRP A 44 6.18 -8.30 -7.95
C TRP A 44 5.37 -9.58 -7.87
N ASN A 45 4.28 -9.63 -8.63
CA ASN A 45 3.54 -10.87 -8.86
C ASN A 45 4.33 -11.72 -9.85
N GLN A 46 4.84 -12.86 -9.39
CA GLN A 46 5.67 -13.74 -10.22
C GLN A 46 4.83 -14.54 -11.21
N SER A 47 3.60 -14.93 -10.85
CA SER A 47 2.71 -15.74 -11.68
C SER A 47 2.24 -15.01 -12.95
N SER A 48 2.10 -13.69 -12.91
CA SER A 48 1.67 -12.84 -14.04
C SER A 48 2.76 -11.89 -14.54
N ASN A 49 3.95 -11.95 -13.92
CA ASN A 49 5.08 -11.05 -14.15
C ASN A 49 4.74 -9.55 -14.06
N ARG A 50 3.73 -9.17 -13.27
CA ARG A 50 3.32 -7.77 -13.09
C ARG A 50 3.93 -7.16 -11.83
N ARG A 51 4.30 -5.89 -11.90
CA ARG A 51 4.84 -5.13 -10.79
C ARG A 51 3.89 -4.02 -10.39
N THR A 52 3.70 -3.84 -9.10
CA THR A 52 2.96 -2.72 -8.53
C THR A 52 3.73 -2.15 -7.36
N CYS A 53 3.41 -0.94 -6.95
CA CYS A 53 3.99 -0.34 -5.76
C CYS A 53 2.91 0.36 -4.95
N CYS A 54 3.07 0.39 -3.64
CA CYS A 54 2.23 1.15 -2.75
C CYS A 54 3.07 2.01 -1.80
N LEU A 55 2.47 3.13 -1.39
CA LEU A 55 2.98 3.94 -0.30
C LEU A 55 2.19 3.60 0.95
N ALA A 56 2.90 3.32 2.03
CA ALA A 56 2.33 2.98 3.32
C ALA A 56 2.79 3.98 4.38
N TRP A 57 1.82 4.43 5.17
CA TRP A 57 2.04 5.14 6.42
C TRP A 57 1.33 4.36 7.51
N ASP A 58 2.09 3.81 8.45
CA ASP A 58 1.55 2.97 9.52
C ASP A 58 1.31 3.74 10.82
N ALA A 59 1.54 5.06 10.83
CA ALA A 59 1.42 5.91 12.01
C ALA A 59 2.09 5.33 13.28
N GLY A 60 3.21 4.60 13.10
CA GLY A 60 3.93 3.99 14.22
C GLY A 60 3.38 2.64 14.70
N LYS A 61 2.38 2.06 14.00
CA LYS A 61 1.80 0.74 14.33
C LYS A 61 2.70 -0.45 13.96
N LYS A 62 3.91 -0.21 13.43
CA LYS A 62 4.93 -1.21 13.10
C LYS A 62 4.41 -2.35 12.23
N LEU A 63 3.60 -2.02 11.22
CA LEU A 63 3.07 -3.02 10.28
C LEU A 63 4.21 -3.65 9.48
N SER A 64 4.14 -4.96 9.26
CA SER A 64 5.15 -5.62 8.42
C SER A 64 4.97 -5.28 6.94
N THR A 65 6.06 -5.35 6.17
CA THR A 65 6.03 -5.15 4.71
C THR A 65 5.03 -6.08 4.00
N VAL A 66 4.90 -7.33 4.49
CA VAL A 66 3.98 -8.32 3.92
C VAL A 66 2.54 -7.91 4.19
N GLN A 67 2.20 -7.52 5.43
CA GLN A 67 0.84 -7.05 5.76
C GLN A 67 0.42 -5.84 4.93
N CYS A 68 1.33 -4.88 4.72
CA CYS A 68 1.04 -3.74 3.86
C CYS A 68 0.88 -4.14 2.37
N ALA A 69 1.63 -5.14 1.90
CA ALA A 69 1.47 -5.71 0.57
C ALA A 69 0.14 -6.47 0.41
N GLU A 70 -0.23 -7.29 1.39
CA GLU A 70 -1.53 -7.97 1.44
C GLU A 70 -2.68 -6.96 1.45
N ALA A 71 -2.57 -5.88 2.23
CA ALA A 71 -3.60 -4.84 2.29
C ALA A 71 -3.85 -4.16 0.93
N ILE A 72 -2.79 -3.86 0.15
CA ILE A 72 -2.96 -3.29 -1.19
C ILE A 72 -3.43 -4.33 -2.20
N LEU A 73 -2.95 -5.58 -2.12
CA LEU A 73 -3.36 -6.65 -3.02
C LEU A 73 -4.82 -7.08 -2.79
N SER A 74 -5.30 -7.05 -1.55
CA SER A 74 -6.72 -7.27 -1.19
C SER A 74 -7.64 -6.17 -1.71
N ARG A 75 -7.12 -4.94 -1.89
CA ARG A 75 -7.90 -3.80 -2.42
C ARG A 75 -7.85 -3.67 -3.94
N TRP A 76 -6.64 -3.75 -4.50
CA TRP A 76 -6.34 -3.40 -5.90
C TRP A 76 -5.89 -4.61 -6.72
N GLY A 77 -5.32 -5.63 -6.08
CA GLY A 77 -4.75 -6.82 -6.75
C GLY A 77 -5.80 -7.83 -7.23
N ALA A 78 -7.06 -7.71 -6.79
CA ALA A 78 -8.12 -8.64 -7.16
C ALA A 78 -8.87 -8.23 -8.44
N SER A 79 -8.93 -6.95 -8.84
CA SER A 79 -9.70 -6.43 -9.98
C SER A 79 -9.83 -4.90 -9.90
N GLU A 80 -9.78 -4.19 -11.02
CA GLU A 80 -10.29 -2.81 -11.13
C GLU A 80 -11.81 -2.73 -10.77
N ASN A 81 -12.49 -3.88 -10.74
CA ASN A 81 -13.88 -4.09 -10.26
C ASN A 81 -13.98 -4.61 -8.81
N THR A 82 -12.89 -4.69 -8.02
CA THR A 82 -12.90 -5.36 -6.69
C THR A 82 -13.88 -4.71 -5.70
N PHE A 83 -14.19 -3.43 -5.87
CA PHE A 83 -15.19 -2.74 -5.06
C PHE A 83 -16.57 -3.42 -5.06
N LYS A 84 -16.91 -4.23 -6.08
CA LYS A 84 -18.21 -4.91 -6.18
C LYS A 84 -18.27 -6.25 -5.43
N HIS A 85 -17.15 -6.84 -5.02
CA HIS A 85 -17.10 -8.23 -4.55
C HIS A 85 -16.38 -8.43 -3.21
N ILE A 86 -15.97 -7.37 -2.50
CA ILE A 86 -15.44 -7.53 -1.14
C ILE A 86 -16.58 -7.88 -0.18
N LYS A 87 -16.76 -9.18 0.07
CA LYS A 87 -17.67 -9.71 1.09
C LYS A 87 -17.14 -9.56 2.51
N GLU A 88 -15.82 -9.47 2.71
CA GLU A 88 -15.20 -9.27 4.04
C GLU A 88 -14.56 -7.90 4.21
N ARG A 89 -15.06 -7.15 5.19
CA ARG A 89 -14.60 -5.80 5.51
C ARG A 89 -13.21 -5.84 6.15
N HIS A 90 -12.19 -5.35 5.44
CA HIS A 90 -10.92 -4.98 6.06
C HIS A 90 -11.09 -3.70 6.91
N PRO A 91 -10.47 -3.57 8.10
CA PRO A 91 -10.64 -2.42 9.00
C PRO A 91 -10.31 -1.06 8.37
N TYR A 92 -9.52 -1.06 7.31
CA TYR A 92 -9.09 0.15 6.61
C TYR A 92 -9.81 0.38 5.29
N HIS A 93 -10.99 -0.19 5.04
CA HIS A 93 -11.73 -0.05 3.78
C HIS A 93 -11.85 1.42 3.33
N TYR A 94 -11.69 1.67 2.02
CA TYR A 94 -11.87 3.00 1.43
C TYR A 94 -13.36 3.33 1.44
N HIS A 95 -13.75 4.43 2.09
CA HIS A 95 -15.10 5.00 2.06
C HIS A 95 -15.09 6.25 1.16
N PRO A 96 -15.33 6.16 -0.16
CA PRO A 96 -15.47 7.33 -1.02
C PRO A 96 -16.77 8.13 -0.78
N GLY A 97 -17.54 7.82 0.26
CA GLY A 97 -18.92 8.30 0.47
C GLY A 97 -19.13 9.29 1.61
N PHE A 98 -18.10 9.95 2.14
CA PHE A 98 -18.34 11.14 2.98
C PHE A 98 -18.43 12.36 2.07
N GLY A 99 -19.67 12.74 1.76
CA GLY A 99 -19.96 14.03 1.12
C GLY A 99 -19.25 15.13 1.89
N THR A 100 -18.53 15.98 1.17
CA THR A 100 -18.02 17.24 1.69
C THR A 100 -19.22 18.04 2.17
N GLN A 101 -19.47 18.06 3.47
CA GLN A 101 -20.36 19.07 4.02
C GLN A 101 -19.67 20.42 3.77
N LYS A 102 -20.21 21.18 2.81
CA LYS A 102 -19.89 22.59 2.67
C LYS A 102 -20.28 23.25 3.99
N LYS A 103 -19.28 23.79 4.69
CA LYS A 103 -19.51 24.82 5.69
C LYS A 103 -19.94 26.10 4.98
#